data_AF-A0A3M1KR79-F1
#
_entry.id   AF-A0A3M1KR79-F1
#
_cell.length_a   1.000
_cell.length_b   1.000
_cell.length_c   1.000
_cell.angle_alpha   90.00
_cell.angle_beta   90.00
_cell.angle_gamma   90.00
#
_symmetry.space_group_name_H-M   'P 1'
#
loop_
_entity.id
_entity.type
_entity.pdbx_description
1 polymer ?
#
loop_
_entity_poly.entity_id
_entity_poly.type
_entity_poly.pdbx_seq_one_letter_code
_entity_poly.pdbx_strand_id
1 'polypeptide(L)' 'LGSDYGKFDREGKVLFIENMEALMERYRIFMKRFELSEDFMAKMTVEQFKTQLGQFGMTPQQMFEQMNMTLRRMKSEIS' A
#
# COMPACT_ATOMS: atom_id res chain seq x y z
N LEU A 1 -7.50 -23.67 8.13
CA LEU A 1 -7.49 -22.19 8.17
C LEU A 1 -8.04 -21.70 6.82
N GLY A 2 -9.35 -21.52 6.69
CA GLY A 2 -9.96 -21.23 5.38
C GLY A 2 -11.48 -21.30 5.29
N SER A 3 -12.16 -21.67 6.37
CA SER A 3 -13.63 -21.77 6.41
C SER A 3 -14.33 -20.63 7.17
N ASP A 4 -13.60 -19.82 7.96
CA ASP A 4 -14.20 -18.75 8.78
C ASP A 4 -14.31 -17.39 8.07
N TYR A 5 -13.77 -17.25 6.86
CA TYR A 5 -14.08 -16.11 5.98
C TYR A 5 -15.38 -16.40 5.22
N GLY A 6 -16.47 -16.60 5.96
CA GLY A 6 -17.80 -16.87 5.44
C GLY A 6 -18.33 -15.69 4.63
N LYS A 7 -17.87 -15.58 3.38
CA LYS A 7 -18.09 -14.52 2.38
C LYS A 7 -17.30 -13.25 2.71
N PHE A 8 -16.42 -12.84 1.80
CA PHE A 8 -15.92 -11.46 1.71
C PHE A 8 -17.10 -10.56 1.30
N ASP A 9 -18.05 -10.44 2.23
CA ASP A 9 -19.30 -9.75 2.12
C ASP A 9 -19.07 -8.25 2.29
N ARG A 10 -20.16 -7.50 2.45
CA ARG A 10 -20.07 -6.05 2.57
C ARG A 10 -19.20 -5.64 3.76
N GLU A 11 -19.35 -6.29 4.92
CA GLU A 11 -18.61 -5.96 6.13
C GLU A 11 -17.13 -6.33 5.99
N GLY A 12 -16.84 -7.51 5.43
CA GLY A 12 -15.46 -7.93 5.15
C GLY A 12 -14.75 -6.99 4.16
N LYS A 13 -15.47 -6.50 3.14
CA LYS A 13 -14.95 -5.52 2.18
C LYS A 13 -14.67 -4.16 2.83
N VAL A 14 -15.58 -3.68 3.69
CA VAL A 14 -15.39 -2.43 4.44
C VAL A 14 -14.16 -2.52 5.32
N LEU A 15 -14.06 -3.57 6.14
CA LEU A 15 -12.92 -3.79 7.04
C LEU A 15 -11.59 -3.91 6.27
N PHE A 16 -11.61 -4.56 5.10
CA PHE A 16 -10.43 -4.62 4.23
C PHE A 16 -10.00 -3.24 3.75
N ILE A 17 -10.93 -2.42 3.25
CA ILE A 17 -10.62 -1.06 2.78
C ILE A 17 -10.04 -0.22 3.92
N GLU A 18 -10.66 -0.23 5.09
CA GLU A 18 -10.20 0.52 6.26
C GLU A 18 -8.78 0.10 6.67
N ASN A 19 -8.52 -1.20 6.73
CA ASN A 19 -7.19 -1.72 7.04
C ASN A 19 -6.15 -1.34 5.99
N MET A 20 -6.53 -1.35 4.72
CA MET A 20 -5.65 -0.94 3.63
C MET A 20 -5.38 0.57 3.64
N GLU A 21 -6.37 1.41 3.88
CA GLU A 21 -6.19 2.86 4.06
C GLU A 21 -5.24 3.16 5.22
N ALA A 22 -5.40 2.47 6.36
CA ALA A 22 -4.50 2.59 7.50
C ALA A 22 -3.07 2.11 7.17
N LEU A 23 -2.94 1.02 6.41
CA LEU A 23 -1.63 0.53 5.94
C LEU A 23 -0.96 1.54 5.00
N MET A 24 -1.73 2.18 4.12
CA MET A 24 -1.24 3.21 3.20
C MET A 24 -0.70 4.42 3.94
N GLU A 25 -1.38 4.89 4.97
CA GLU A 25 -0.85 6.01 5.74
C GLU A 25 0.45 5.63 6.49
N ARG A 26 0.51 4.43 7.07
CA ARG A 26 1.75 3.93 7.70
C ARG A 26 2.89 3.82 6.67
N TYR A 27 2.58 3.32 5.48
CA TYR A 27 3.55 3.18 4.40
C TYR A 27 4.07 4.54 3.93
N ARG A 28 3.20 5.55 3.81
CA ARG A 28 3.57 6.92 3.47
C ARG A 28 4.55 7.51 4.49
N ILE A 29 4.24 7.36 5.78
CA ILE A 29 5.12 7.82 6.87
C ILE A 29 6.46 7.07 6.83
N PHE A 30 6.44 5.75 6.63
CA PHE A 30 7.65 4.93 6.52
C PHE A 30 8.53 5.40 5.37
N MET A 31 7.97 5.54 4.17
CA MET A 31 8.71 6.02 3.00
C MET A 31 9.29 7.41 3.23
N LYS A 32 8.56 8.31 3.90
CA LYS A 32 9.07 9.65 4.22
C LYS A 32 10.21 9.62 5.23
N ARG A 33 10.13 8.77 6.26
CA ARG A 33 11.22 8.57 7.22
C ARG A 33 12.45 7.97 6.56
N PHE A 34 12.26 7.03 5.64
CA PHE A 34 13.36 6.42 4.89
C PHE A 34 14.03 7.41 3.94
N GLU A 35 13.27 8.25 3.25
CA GLU A 35 13.79 9.33 2.41
C GLU A 35 14.64 10.33 3.21
N LEU A 36 14.22 10.64 4.44
CA LEU A 36 14.94 11.56 5.33
C LEU A 36 16.07 10.89 6.13
N SER A 37 16.23 9.58 6.02
CA SER A 37 17.24 8.85 6.78
C SER A 37 18.65 9.15 6.28
N GLU A 38 19.56 9.47 7.19
CA GLU A 38 20.99 9.60 6.89
C GLU A 38 21.72 8.25 6.93
N ASP A 39 21.06 7.21 7.46
CA ASP A 39 21.62 5.87 7.56
C ASP A 39 21.88 5.27 6.17
N PHE A 40 23.09 4.77 5.96
CA PHE A 40 23.53 4.24 4.67
C PHE A 40 22.75 3.00 4.23
N MET A 41 22.42 2.10 5.17
CA MET A 41 21.68 0.89 4.87
C MET A 41 20.23 1.23 4.48
N ALA A 42 19.61 2.20 5.15
CA ALA A 42 18.29 2.70 4.79
C ALA A 42 18.24 3.24 3.34
N LYS A 43 19.26 4.02 2.94
CA LYS A 43 19.37 4.53 1.56
C LYS A 43 19.50 3.41 0.53
N MET A 44 20.32 2.39 0.81
CA MET A 44 20.49 1.23 -0.09
C MET A 44 19.17 0.45 -0.26
N THR A 45 18.41 0.25 0.82
CA THR A 45 17.10 -0.42 0.74
C THR A 45 16.11 0.36 -0.12
N VAL A 46 16.12 1.70 -0.05
CA VAL A 46 15.27 2.54 -0.91
C VAL A 46 15.65 2.38 -2.39
N GLU A 47 16.93 2.39 -2.71
CA GLU A 47 17.38 2.23 -4.09
C GLU A 47 17.08 0.83 -4.65
N GLN A 48 17.22 -0.22 -3.83
CA GLN A 48 16.79 -1.58 -4.20
C GLN A 48 15.27 -1.64 -4.43
N PHE A 49 14.48 -1.02 -3.55
CA PHE A 49 13.03 -0.98 -3.68
C PHE A 49 12.60 -0.23 -4.95
N LYS A 50 13.19 0.95 -5.23
CA LYS A 50 12.98 1.68 -6.48
C LYS A 50 13.37 0.85 -7.70
N THR A 51 14.47 0.11 -7.63
CA THR A 51 14.93 -0.76 -8.72
C THR A 51 13.91 -1.86 -9.00
N GLN A 52 13.36 -2.52 -7.96
CA GLN A 52 12.33 -3.53 -8.11
C GLN A 52 11.05 -2.95 -8.73
N LEU A 53 10.59 -1.79 -8.27
CA LEU A 53 9.44 -1.13 -8.89
C LEU A 53 9.70 -0.70 -10.34
N GLY A 54 10.94 -0.26 -10.63
CA GLY A 54 11.38 0.11 -11.97
C GLY A 54 11.31 -1.06 -12.95
N GLN A 55 11.51 -2.30 -12.51
CA GLN A 55 11.32 -3.50 -13.34
C GLN A 55 9.87 -3.66 -13.81
N PHE A 56 8.91 -3.16 -13.03
CA PHE A 56 7.49 -3.11 -13.38
C PHE A 56 7.09 -1.78 -14.05
N GLY A 57 8.05 -0.92 -14.40
CA GLY A 57 7.78 0.38 -15.04
C GLY A 57 7.08 1.38 -14.12
N MET A 58 7.22 1.24 -12.80
CA MET A 58 6.53 2.07 -11.82
C MET A 58 7.51 2.74 -10.85
N THR A 59 7.13 3.93 -10.38
CA THR A 59 7.79 4.61 -9.26
C THR A 59 7.02 4.32 -7.95
N PRO A 60 7.66 4.50 -6.77
CA PRO A 60 6.95 4.39 -5.48
C PRO A 60 5.70 5.28 -5.40
N GLN A 61 5.80 6.49 -5.95
CA GLN A 61 4.70 7.45 -5.97
C GLN A 61 3.52 6.94 -6.83
N GLN A 62 3.80 6.44 -8.04
CA GLN A 62 2.77 5.86 -8.91
C GLN A 62 2.12 4.63 -8.29
N MET A 63 2.91 3.78 -7.63
CA MET A 63 2.38 2.63 -6.89
C MET A 63 1.43 3.06 -5.77
N PHE A 64 1.79 4.10 -5.00
CA PHE A 64 0.92 4.66 -3.97
C PHE A 64 -0.38 5.26 -4.53
N GLU A 65 -0.29 6.00 -5.63
CA GLU A 65 -1.45 6.56 -6.32
C GLU A 65 -2.38 5.46 -6.85
N GLN A 66 -1.83 4.43 -7.47
CA GLN A 66 -2.59 3.29 -7.98
C GLN A 66 -3.34 2.55 -6.87
N MET A 67 -2.72 2.36 -5.71
CA MET A 67 -3.39 1.76 -4.55
C MET A 67 -4.53 2.64 -4.03
N ASN A 68 -4.31 3.96 -3.91
CA ASN A 68 -5.38 4.88 -3.50
C ASN A 68 -6.55 4.92 -4.49
N MET A 69 -6.28 4.85 -5.80
CA MET A 69 -7.33 4.76 -6.81
C MET A 69 -8.12 3.45 -6.67
N THR A 70 -7.42 2.34 -6.45
CA THR A 70 -8.04 1.02 -6.24
C THR A 70 -8.96 1.03 -5.02
N LEU A 71 -8.49 1.55 -3.89
CA LEU A 71 -9.30 1.65 -2.66
C LEU A 71 -10.52 2.56 -2.84
N ARG A 72 -10.35 3.71 -3.52
CA ARG A 72 -11.48 4.60 -3.85
C ARG A 72 -12.53 3.89 -4.70
N ARG A 73 -12.11 3.10 -5.70
CA ARG A 73 -13.03 2.32 -6.53
C ARG A 73 -13.75 1.26 -5.71
N MET A 74 -13.04 0.49 -4.90
CA MET A 74 -13.64 -0.52 -4.02
C MET A 74 -14.68 0.11 -3.08
N LYS A 75 -14.41 1.30 -2.54
CA LYS A 75 -15.35 2.05 -1.70
C LYS A 75 -16.60 2.48 -2.46
N SER A 76 -16.45 2.93 -3.71
CA SER A 76 -17.59 3.28 -4.57
C SER A 76 -18.48 2.09 -4.93
N GLU A 77 -17.91 0.89 -5.01
CA GLU A 77 -18.66 -0.34 -5.31
C GLU A 77 -19.43 -0.91 -4.10
N ILE A 78 -19.20 -0.35 -2.89
CA ILE A 78 -19.84 -0.77 -1.61
C ILE A 78 -20.91 0.24 -1.14
N SER A 79 -20.84 1.47 -1.64
CA SER A 79 -21.71 2.59 -1.29
C SER A 79 -23.04 2.50 -2.03
#